data_AF-A0A850BCF4-F1
#
_entry.id   AF-A0A850BCF4-F1
#
_cell.length_a   1.000
_cell.length_b   1.000
_cell.length_c   1.000
_cell.angle_alpha   90.00
_cell.angle_beta   90.00
_cell.angle_gamma   90.00
#
_symmetry.space_group_name_H-M   'P 1'
#
loop_
_entity.id
_entity.type
_entity.pdbx_description
1 polymer ?
#
loop_
_entity_poly.entity_id
_entity_poly.type
_entity_poly.pdbx_seq_one_letter_code
_entity_poly.pdbx_strand_id
1 'polypeptide(L)'
;MGESKLLEAARLYDPVKHSLSFAGAILGALAGIVLGALLVAATILTGGGIWLIIGAVGLALSGTAFLSGLGEWLFSFIPNSCDGVKDGARSVRIGDRRLKAARAGDPLYCHDGQKIAFGNERIFIEGKNASRKEDETQCAGKIEKGCPTVFYGGVSIQILEKRVGGELPPWFWYGREVVDWAGTILGFLGPRGLIMAGFTLFDKLSTATFVVDKALTYTATIAEQMGNFELASNISAVTNHPAYRVATLGMGATG
;
A
#
# COMPACT_ATOMS: atom_id res chain seq x y z
N MET A 1 -11.00 -8.85 18.38
CA MET A 1 -10.49 -10.21 18.60
C MET A 1 -10.29 -10.85 17.24
N GLY A 2 -9.08 -11.29 16.90
CA GLY A 2 -8.78 -11.83 15.57
C GLY A 2 -9.58 -13.10 15.26
N GLU A 3 -9.96 -13.26 14.01
CA GLU A 3 -10.69 -14.45 13.53
C GLU A 3 -9.79 -15.68 13.68
N SER A 4 -10.25 -16.71 14.40
CA SER A 4 -9.48 -17.95 14.58
C SER A 4 -9.52 -18.78 13.30
N LYS A 5 -8.46 -18.69 12.49
CA LYS A 5 -8.31 -19.46 11.25
C LYS A 5 -7.40 -20.66 11.46
N LEU A 6 -7.73 -21.75 10.77
CA LEU A 6 -6.88 -22.93 10.63
C LEU A 6 -6.01 -22.72 9.38
N LEU A 7 -4.73 -22.42 9.59
CA LEU A 7 -3.79 -22.06 8.50
C LEU A 7 -2.61 -23.02 8.48
N GLU A 8 -2.03 -23.21 7.30
CA GLU A 8 -0.85 -24.06 7.09
C GLU A 8 0.31 -23.60 7.97
N ALA A 9 1.00 -24.54 8.60
CA ALA A 9 2.16 -24.27 9.43
C ALA A 9 3.35 -23.81 8.58
N ALA A 10 3.97 -22.68 8.91
CA ALA A 10 5.12 -22.19 8.16
C ALA A 10 6.39 -22.96 8.51
N ARG A 11 7.31 -23.08 7.55
CA ARG A 11 8.54 -23.87 7.63
C ARG A 11 9.71 -23.13 6.98
N LEU A 12 10.90 -23.70 7.15
CA LEU A 12 12.10 -23.30 6.43
C LEU A 12 11.87 -23.30 4.91
N TYR A 13 12.35 -22.25 4.24
CA TYR A 13 12.19 -22.00 2.80
C TYR A 13 10.76 -21.75 2.31
N ASP A 14 9.77 -21.66 3.20
CA ASP A 14 8.45 -21.22 2.75
C ASP A 14 8.56 -19.74 2.31
N PRO A 15 8.13 -19.41 1.08
CA PRO A 15 8.32 -18.10 0.48
C PRO A 15 7.54 -17.02 1.23
N VAL A 16 8.04 -15.78 1.18
CA VAL A 16 7.37 -14.60 1.71
C VAL A 16 6.93 -13.74 0.53
N LYS A 17 5.63 -13.46 0.45
CA LYS A 17 5.05 -12.53 -0.52
C LYS A 17 5.25 -11.10 -0.04
N HIS A 18 5.75 -10.30 -0.96
CA HIS A 18 5.81 -8.85 -0.95
C HIS A 18 4.90 -8.30 -2.04
N SER A 19 4.69 -7.00 -2.02
CA SER A 19 4.13 -6.28 -3.17
C SER A 19 5.19 -5.45 -3.88
N LEU A 20 4.85 -4.90 -5.05
CA LEU A 20 5.66 -3.91 -5.74
C LEU A 20 5.41 -2.47 -5.23
N SER A 21 4.84 -2.33 -4.02
CA SER A 21 4.54 -1.05 -3.36
C SER A 21 5.67 -0.03 -3.49
N PHE A 22 6.92 -0.42 -3.23
CA PHE A 22 8.06 0.50 -3.32
C PHE A 22 8.33 1.00 -4.74
N ALA A 23 8.21 0.14 -5.75
CA ALA A 23 8.38 0.55 -7.15
C ALA A 23 7.27 1.50 -7.58
N GLY A 24 6.03 1.20 -7.19
CA GLY A 24 4.89 2.10 -7.38
C GLY A 24 5.10 3.45 -6.71
N ALA A 25 5.62 3.45 -5.48
CA ALA A 25 5.90 4.67 -4.73
C ALA A 25 6.94 5.57 -5.42
N ILE A 26 7.99 4.99 -6.00
CA ILE A 26 9.00 5.71 -6.79
C ILE A 26 8.37 6.27 -8.08
N LEU A 27 7.64 5.46 -8.83
CA LEU A 27 7.00 5.90 -10.08
C LEU A 27 6.00 7.04 -9.83
N GLY A 28 5.22 6.94 -8.75
CA GLY A 28 4.31 7.98 -8.31
C GLY A 28 5.03 9.28 -7.93
N ALA A 29 6.15 9.17 -7.21
CA ALA A 29 6.98 10.33 -6.88
C ALA A 29 7.57 11.00 -8.14
N LEU A 30 8.09 10.23 -9.10
CA LEU A 30 8.63 10.76 -10.36
C LEU A 30 7.54 11.49 -11.17
N ALA A 31 6.35 10.92 -11.27
CA ALA A 31 5.21 11.58 -11.92
C ALA A 31 4.85 12.89 -11.22
N GLY A 32 4.83 12.90 -9.89
CA GLY A 32 4.57 14.10 -9.10
C GLY A 32 5.63 15.18 -9.26
N ILE A 33 6.91 14.83 -9.35
CA ILE A 33 8.00 15.78 -9.62
C ILE A 33 7.78 16.45 -10.99
N VAL A 34 7.47 15.67 -12.03
CA VAL A 34 7.23 16.21 -13.38
C VAL A 34 6.03 17.15 -13.39
N LEU A 35 4.89 16.71 -12.84
CA LEU A 35 3.68 17.54 -12.79
C LEU A 35 3.85 18.78 -11.92
N GLY A 36 4.56 18.65 -10.79
CA GLY A 36 4.89 19.74 -9.89
C GLY A 36 5.79 20.79 -10.55
N ALA A 37 6.82 20.35 -11.28
CA ALA A 37 7.70 21.25 -12.03
C ALA A 37 6.93 22.01 -13.11
N LEU A 38 6.03 21.35 -13.85
CA LEU A 38 5.16 22.00 -14.84
C LEU A 38 4.23 23.03 -14.20
N LEU A 39 3.64 22.73 -13.04
CA LEU A 39 2.81 23.66 -12.29
C LEU A 39 3.59 24.92 -11.88
N VAL A 40 4.79 24.75 -11.30
CA VAL A 40 5.64 25.87 -10.87
C VAL A 40 6.07 26.70 -12.09
N ALA A 41 6.52 26.05 -13.17
CA ALA A 41 6.90 26.73 -14.40
C ALA A 41 5.74 27.53 -15.01
N ALA A 42 4.53 26.95 -15.09
CA ALA A 42 3.34 27.65 -15.56
C ALA A 42 3.00 28.85 -14.67
N THR A 43 3.15 28.72 -13.35
CA THR A 43 2.92 29.83 -12.39
C THR A 43 3.89 30.98 -12.63
N ILE A 44 5.16 30.68 -12.90
CA ILE A 44 6.17 31.70 -13.21
C ILE A 44 5.87 32.36 -14.56
N LEU A 45 5.61 31.56 -15.60
CA LEU A 45 5.38 32.04 -16.97
C LEU A 45 4.11 32.89 -17.12
N THR A 46 3.10 32.65 -16.27
CA THR A 46 1.87 33.44 -16.23
C THR A 46 1.98 34.71 -15.38
N GLY A 47 3.17 35.03 -14.86
CA GLY A 47 3.43 36.25 -14.09
C GLY A 47 3.04 36.14 -12.61
N GLY A 48 2.99 34.91 -12.07
CA GLY A 48 2.72 34.67 -10.65
C GLY A 48 3.72 35.39 -9.74
N GLY A 49 3.22 36.19 -8.80
CA GLY A 49 4.04 36.82 -7.78
C GLY A 49 4.67 35.81 -6.81
N ILE A 50 5.65 36.26 -6.02
CA ILE A 50 6.47 35.40 -5.15
C ILE A 50 5.64 34.48 -4.24
N TRP A 51 4.53 34.98 -3.69
CA TRP A 51 3.64 34.18 -2.86
C TRP A 51 2.94 33.07 -3.67
N LEU A 52 2.45 33.37 -4.89
CA LEU A 52 1.81 32.36 -5.74
C LEU A 52 2.80 31.25 -6.11
N ILE A 53 4.05 31.62 -6.37
CA ILE A 53 5.13 30.67 -6.63
C ILE A 53 5.37 29.77 -5.40
N ILE A 54 5.45 30.36 -4.19
CA ILE A 54 5.59 29.60 -2.93
C ILE A 54 4.45 28.59 -2.76
N GLY A 55 3.20 29.02 -3.00
CA GLY A 55 2.04 28.11 -2.94
C GLY A 55 2.07 27.01 -4.00
N ALA A 56 2.53 27.33 -5.22
CA ALA A 56 2.68 26.34 -6.30
C ALA A 56 3.78 25.31 -5.99
N VAL A 57 4.88 25.73 -5.38
CA VAL A 57 5.93 24.83 -4.89
C VAL A 57 5.38 23.95 -3.78
N GLY A 58 4.61 24.51 -2.84
CA GLY A 58 3.95 23.73 -1.80
C GLY A 58 3.04 22.64 -2.36
N LEU A 59 2.19 22.99 -3.33
CA LEU A 59 1.32 22.03 -4.01
C LEU A 59 2.10 20.98 -4.82
N ALA A 60 3.21 21.36 -5.45
CA ALA A 60 4.08 20.43 -6.18
C ALA A 60 4.70 19.37 -5.25
N LEU A 61 5.15 19.77 -4.06
CA LEU A 61 5.75 18.88 -3.07
C LEU A 61 4.71 17.93 -2.46
N SER A 62 3.59 18.44 -1.96
CA SER A 62 2.51 17.59 -1.42
C SER A 62 1.87 16.71 -2.49
N GLY A 63 1.72 17.23 -3.72
CA GLY A 63 1.28 16.44 -4.87
C GLY A 63 2.25 15.30 -5.21
N THR A 64 3.55 15.50 -5.02
CA THR A 64 4.56 14.44 -5.18
C THR A 64 4.42 13.35 -4.12
N ALA A 65 4.27 13.73 -2.85
CA ALA A 65 4.06 12.76 -1.77
C ALA A 65 2.73 11.99 -1.94
N PHE A 66 1.67 12.68 -2.35
CA PHE A 66 0.38 12.08 -2.65
C PHE A 66 0.47 11.07 -3.79
N LEU A 67 1.06 11.43 -4.92
CA LEU A 67 1.20 10.53 -6.06
C LEU A 67 2.12 9.35 -5.74
N SER A 68 3.14 9.55 -4.90
CA SER A 68 3.95 8.46 -4.35
C SER A 68 3.09 7.48 -3.54
N GLY A 69 2.24 7.96 -2.62
CA GLY A 69 1.31 7.10 -1.88
C GLY A 69 0.28 6.40 -2.77
N LEU A 70 -0.22 7.08 -3.82
CA LEU A 70 -1.13 6.47 -4.78
C LEU A 70 -0.44 5.35 -5.59
N GLY A 71 0.81 5.58 -5.99
CA GLY A 71 1.62 4.57 -6.67
C GLY A 71 1.90 3.36 -5.78
N GLU A 72 2.24 3.59 -4.51
CA GLU A 72 2.38 2.55 -3.49
C GLU A 72 1.12 1.68 -3.41
N TRP A 73 -0.03 2.32 -3.29
CA TRP A 73 -1.32 1.64 -3.19
C TRP A 73 -1.66 0.83 -4.44
N LEU A 74 -1.49 1.41 -5.63
CA LEU A 74 -1.76 0.71 -6.90
C LEU A 74 -0.89 -0.54 -7.07
N PHE A 75 0.38 -0.47 -6.67
CA PHE A 75 1.32 -1.58 -6.80
C PHE A 75 1.30 -2.53 -5.59
N SER A 76 0.56 -2.19 -4.53
CA SER A 76 0.39 -3.05 -3.35
C SER A 76 -0.29 -4.39 -3.66
N PHE A 77 -1.02 -4.46 -4.78
CA PHE A 77 -1.72 -5.67 -5.23
C PHE A 77 -0.90 -6.53 -6.19
N ILE A 78 0.25 -6.04 -6.69
CA ILE A 78 1.09 -6.80 -7.61
C ILE A 78 2.06 -7.64 -6.77
N PRO A 79 1.91 -8.98 -6.77
CA PRO A 79 2.71 -9.84 -5.91
C PRO A 79 4.16 -9.93 -6.42
N ASN A 80 5.09 -9.97 -5.48
CA ASN A 80 6.48 -10.32 -5.68
C ASN A 80 6.89 -11.28 -4.56
N SER A 81 7.71 -12.30 -4.82
CA SER A 81 8.10 -13.27 -3.78
C SER A 81 9.61 -13.23 -3.55
N CYS A 82 10.01 -13.37 -2.28
CA CYS A 82 11.41 -13.55 -1.90
C CYS A 82 11.68 -15.03 -1.52
N ASP A 83 12.96 -15.42 -1.45
CA ASP A 83 13.44 -16.79 -1.11
C ASP A 83 12.96 -17.35 0.26
N GLY A 84 12.25 -16.55 1.06
CA GLY A 84 11.45 -17.04 2.18
C GLY A 84 12.16 -17.10 3.52
N VAL A 85 11.72 -18.02 4.39
CA VAL A 85 12.23 -18.20 5.75
C VAL A 85 13.64 -18.80 5.75
N LYS A 86 14.61 -18.11 6.38
CA LYS A 86 16.04 -18.45 6.37
C LYS A 86 16.47 -19.47 7.41
N ASP A 87 15.84 -19.49 8.57
CA ASP A 87 16.07 -20.51 9.59
C ASP A 87 14.79 -20.84 10.34
N GLY A 88 14.80 -21.91 11.14
CA GLY A 88 13.64 -22.37 11.90
C GLY A 88 14.02 -23.07 13.21
N ALA A 89 13.10 -23.85 13.75
CA ALA A 89 13.29 -24.66 14.96
C ALA A 89 14.44 -25.68 14.81
N ARG A 90 15.13 -25.97 15.91
CA ARG A 90 16.28 -26.89 15.93
C ARG A 90 15.84 -28.36 15.98
N SER A 91 14.86 -28.65 16.81
CA SER A 91 14.35 -29.99 17.09
C SER A 91 13.07 -30.32 16.34
N VAL A 92 12.20 -29.32 16.12
CA VAL A 92 10.87 -29.53 15.54
C VAL A 92 10.89 -29.40 14.02
N ARG A 93 10.43 -30.47 13.36
CA ARG A 93 10.33 -30.58 11.91
C ARG A 93 8.88 -30.89 11.54
N ILE A 94 8.37 -30.27 10.48
CA ILE A 94 6.95 -30.30 10.11
C ILE A 94 6.77 -30.89 8.71
N GLY A 95 5.76 -31.74 8.59
CA GLY A 95 5.32 -32.35 7.33
C GLY A 95 6.26 -33.43 6.81
N ASP A 96 5.90 -33.96 5.65
CA ASP A 96 6.56 -35.15 5.07
C ASP A 96 8.02 -34.88 4.70
N ARG A 97 8.31 -33.64 4.28
CA ARG A 97 9.67 -33.17 3.97
C ARG A 97 10.53 -32.91 5.20
N ARG A 98 9.97 -33.01 6.41
CA ARG A 98 10.66 -32.77 7.70
C ARG A 98 11.46 -31.46 7.73
N LEU A 99 10.91 -30.39 7.15
CA LEU A 99 11.53 -29.07 7.18
C LEU A 99 11.39 -28.45 8.57
N LYS A 100 12.35 -27.62 8.99
CA LYS A 100 12.30 -26.95 10.30
C LYS A 100 11.04 -26.10 10.39
N ALA A 101 10.38 -26.11 11.54
CA ALA A 101 9.25 -25.22 11.81
C ALA A 101 9.68 -23.75 11.83
N ALA A 102 8.94 -22.85 11.20
CA ALA A 102 9.16 -21.41 11.30
C ALA A 102 8.45 -20.84 12.53
N ARG A 103 9.08 -19.86 13.19
CA ARG A 103 8.57 -19.21 14.40
C ARG A 103 8.77 -17.71 14.34
N ALA A 104 8.00 -17.00 15.15
CA ALA A 104 8.20 -15.57 15.35
C ALA A 104 9.67 -15.31 15.77
N GLY A 105 10.31 -14.35 15.10
CA GLY A 105 11.71 -13.99 15.30
C GLY A 105 12.74 -14.82 14.53
N ASP A 106 12.34 -15.81 13.75
CA ASP A 106 13.25 -16.49 12.83
C ASP A 106 13.57 -15.59 11.62
N PRO A 107 14.81 -15.61 11.09
CA PRO A 107 15.28 -14.71 10.05
C PRO A 107 14.73 -15.06 8.66
N LEU A 108 14.79 -14.10 7.73
CA LEU A 108 14.32 -14.22 6.34
C LEU A 108 15.48 -14.04 5.34
N TYR A 109 15.30 -14.56 4.12
CA TYR A 109 16.22 -14.35 2.99
C TYR A 109 15.98 -13.05 2.22
N CYS A 110 14.86 -12.34 2.47
CA CYS A 110 14.48 -11.19 1.65
C CYS A 110 15.52 -10.05 1.67
N HIS A 111 15.91 -9.59 2.86
CA HIS A 111 16.95 -8.58 3.06
C HIS A 111 17.41 -8.55 4.51
N ASP A 112 18.53 -7.87 4.77
CA ASP A 112 19.23 -7.97 6.06
C ASP A 112 18.37 -7.55 7.26
N GLY A 113 18.52 -8.34 8.33
CA GLY A 113 17.95 -8.07 9.65
C GLY A 113 16.45 -8.35 9.81
N GLN A 114 15.74 -8.80 8.77
CA GLN A 114 14.30 -9.05 8.89
C GLN A 114 13.98 -10.41 9.49
N LYS A 115 12.91 -10.41 10.28
CA LYS A 115 12.39 -11.58 10.97
C LYS A 115 10.88 -11.68 10.77
N ILE A 116 10.35 -12.86 11.06
CA ILE A 116 8.91 -13.07 11.16
C ILE A 116 8.40 -12.30 12.39
N ALA A 117 7.42 -11.42 12.22
CA ALA A 117 6.94 -10.55 13.28
C ALA A 117 5.74 -11.14 14.04
N PHE A 118 4.97 -11.99 13.37
CA PHE A 118 3.76 -12.59 13.90
C PHE A 118 3.94 -14.08 14.20
N GLY A 119 3.12 -14.58 15.11
CA GLY A 119 3.01 -16.01 15.39
C GLY A 119 1.74 -16.32 16.18
N ASN A 120 1.43 -17.61 16.27
CA ASN A 120 0.25 -18.10 16.95
C ASN A 120 0.28 -17.77 18.46
N GLU A 121 -0.85 -17.34 19.01
CA GLU A 121 -1.00 -16.99 20.43
C GLU A 121 -0.75 -18.19 21.39
N ARG A 122 -1.12 -19.40 20.98
CA ARG A 122 -1.20 -20.58 21.87
C ARG A 122 -0.30 -21.73 21.48
N ILE A 123 0.17 -21.76 20.24
CA ILE A 123 1.05 -22.82 19.73
C ILE A 123 2.48 -22.30 19.78
N PHE A 124 3.29 -22.97 20.61
CA PHE A 124 4.69 -22.63 20.81
C PHE A 124 5.59 -23.76 20.34
N ILE A 125 6.71 -23.40 19.70
CA ILE A 125 7.74 -24.32 19.22
C ILE A 125 9.07 -23.86 19.80
N GLU A 126 9.67 -24.70 20.65
CA GLU A 126 10.87 -24.35 21.41
C GLU A 126 10.74 -23.02 22.18
N GLY A 127 9.56 -22.77 22.76
CA GLY A 127 9.27 -21.58 23.55
C GLY A 127 8.98 -20.30 22.76
N LYS A 128 8.96 -20.35 21.42
CA LYS A 128 8.56 -19.21 20.57
C LYS A 128 7.24 -19.49 19.86
N ASN A 129 6.47 -18.45 19.59
CA ASN A 129 5.19 -18.54 18.88
C ASN A 129 5.39 -19.14 17.48
N ALA A 130 4.58 -20.14 17.14
CA ALA A 130 4.65 -20.83 15.86
C ALA A 130 4.09 -19.96 14.73
N SER A 131 4.81 -19.84 13.63
CA SER A 131 4.36 -19.04 12.49
C SER A 131 3.57 -19.89 11.48
N ARG A 132 2.74 -19.21 10.71
CA ARG A 132 1.76 -19.79 9.78
C ARG A 132 1.76 -19.04 8.47
N LYS A 133 1.15 -19.66 7.46
CA LYS A 133 0.74 -18.94 6.25
C LYS A 133 -0.05 -17.68 6.62
N GLU A 134 0.15 -16.61 5.86
CA GLU A 134 -0.37 -15.25 6.09
C GLU A 134 0.17 -14.50 7.32
N ASP A 135 1.02 -15.11 8.17
CA ASP A 135 1.66 -14.36 9.24
C ASP A 135 2.62 -13.31 8.64
N GLU A 136 2.58 -12.12 9.22
CA GLU A 136 3.35 -10.97 8.74
C GLU A 136 4.79 -10.97 9.29
N THR A 137 5.66 -10.38 8.49
CA THR A 137 7.08 -10.16 8.77
C THR A 137 7.32 -8.72 9.18
N GLN A 138 8.51 -8.42 9.71
CA GLN A 138 8.84 -7.05 10.11
C GLN A 138 8.78 -6.05 8.95
N CYS A 139 9.07 -6.50 7.72
CA CYS A 139 8.96 -5.70 6.50
C CYS A 139 7.54 -5.71 5.89
N ALA A 140 6.50 -6.09 6.66
CA ALA A 140 5.10 -6.16 6.23
C ALA A 140 4.78 -7.16 5.10
N GLY A 141 5.76 -7.92 4.61
CA GLY A 141 5.51 -9.10 3.77
C GLY A 141 4.82 -10.20 4.55
N LYS A 142 4.16 -11.13 3.86
CA LYS A 142 3.38 -12.24 4.44
C LYS A 142 3.95 -13.59 4.02
N ILE A 143 3.88 -14.60 4.88
CA ILE A 143 4.27 -15.96 4.48
C ILE A 143 3.26 -16.49 3.45
N GLU A 144 3.73 -16.82 2.25
CA GLU A 144 2.89 -17.16 1.10
C GLU A 144 2.37 -18.60 1.15
N LYS A 145 3.22 -19.54 1.58
CA LYS A 145 2.91 -20.97 1.62
C LYS A 145 3.28 -21.57 2.96
N GLY A 146 2.64 -22.67 3.34
CA GLY A 146 3.00 -23.45 4.50
C GLY A 146 3.06 -24.95 4.20
N CYS A 147 3.00 -25.74 5.27
CA CYS A 147 2.90 -27.18 5.18
C CYS A 147 1.49 -27.62 4.74
N PRO A 148 1.34 -28.38 3.65
CA PRO A 148 0.02 -28.81 3.17
C PRO A 148 -0.65 -29.85 4.09
N THR A 149 0.12 -30.52 4.95
CA THR A 149 -0.36 -31.59 5.83
C THR A 149 -0.47 -31.20 7.30
N VAL A 150 0.03 -30.03 7.69
CA VAL A 150 0.05 -29.60 9.10
C VAL A 150 -0.48 -28.19 9.20
N PHE A 151 -1.50 -28.01 10.04
CA PHE A 151 -2.21 -26.76 10.21
C PHE A 151 -2.21 -26.33 11.68
N TYR A 152 -2.10 -25.03 11.90
CA TYR A 152 -2.10 -24.40 13.21
C TYR A 152 -3.37 -23.53 13.33
N GLY A 153 -4.27 -23.93 14.22
CA GLY A 153 -5.49 -23.21 14.53
C GLY A 153 -5.25 -22.06 15.52
N GLY A 154 -6.13 -21.05 15.50
CA GLY A 154 -6.15 -19.97 16.48
C GLY A 154 -5.74 -18.60 15.94
N VAL A 155 -5.52 -17.65 16.85
CA VAL A 155 -5.23 -16.25 16.54
C VAL A 155 -3.72 -16.06 16.35
N SER A 156 -3.33 -15.21 15.39
CA SER A 156 -1.96 -14.74 15.26
C SER A 156 -1.81 -13.40 15.98
N ILE A 157 -0.73 -13.25 16.74
CA ILE A 157 -0.41 -12.04 17.48
C ILE A 157 0.93 -11.50 17.01
N GLN A 158 1.07 -10.17 17.11
CA GLN A 158 2.32 -9.49 16.83
C GLN A 158 3.28 -9.68 18.00
N ILE A 159 4.45 -10.26 17.74
CA ILE A 159 5.51 -10.50 18.73
C ILE A 159 6.65 -9.51 18.57
N LEU A 160 7.00 -9.19 17.32
CA LEU A 160 8.00 -8.18 17.01
C LEU A 160 7.34 -6.96 16.38
N GLU A 161 7.92 -5.79 16.65
CA GLU A 161 7.49 -4.56 16.01
C GLU A 161 7.73 -4.64 14.50
N LYS A 162 6.71 -4.20 13.76
CA LYS A 162 6.81 -3.99 12.32
C LYS A 162 7.69 -2.76 12.08
N ARG A 163 8.41 -2.80 10.98
CA ARG A 163 9.22 -1.68 10.51
C ARG A 163 8.32 -0.50 10.17
N VAL A 164 8.77 0.70 10.56
CA VAL A 164 8.17 1.95 10.10
C VAL A 164 8.28 2.01 8.57
N GLY A 165 7.17 2.31 7.89
CA GLY A 165 7.07 2.30 6.43
C GLY A 165 6.79 0.94 5.79
N GLY A 166 6.69 -0.15 6.59
CA GLY A 166 6.31 -1.47 6.10
C GLY A 166 7.28 -2.01 5.04
N GLU A 167 6.79 -2.14 3.80
CA GLU A 167 7.58 -2.61 2.66
C GLU A 167 8.52 -1.53 2.10
N LEU A 168 8.31 -0.27 2.45
CA LEU A 168 9.17 0.82 2.01
C LEU A 168 10.42 0.88 2.89
N PRO A 169 11.59 1.18 2.29
CA PRO A 169 12.77 1.53 3.07
C PRO A 169 12.50 2.73 3.99
N PRO A 170 12.97 2.71 5.26
CA PRO A 170 12.71 3.78 6.22
C PRO A 170 13.14 5.16 5.71
N TRP A 171 14.30 5.25 5.06
CA TRP A 171 14.78 6.51 4.50
C TRP A 171 13.79 7.12 3.50
N PHE A 172 13.13 6.28 2.70
CA PHE A 172 12.18 6.73 1.69
C PHE A 172 10.88 7.17 2.34
N TRP A 173 10.39 6.39 3.31
CA TRP A 173 9.20 6.75 4.08
C TRP A 173 9.39 8.10 4.78
N TYR A 174 10.49 8.27 5.54
CA TYR A 174 10.81 9.55 6.19
C TYR A 174 11.01 10.68 5.17
N GLY A 175 11.68 10.42 4.04
CA GLY A 175 11.88 11.42 2.99
C GLY A 175 10.57 11.90 2.39
N ARG A 176 9.63 10.99 2.12
CA ARG A 176 8.29 11.32 1.62
C ARG A 176 7.49 12.15 2.61
N GLU A 177 7.51 11.78 3.90
CA GLU A 177 6.87 12.57 4.95
C GLU A 177 7.46 13.99 5.03
N VAL A 178 8.78 14.14 5.02
CA VAL A 178 9.44 15.46 5.02
C VAL A 178 9.02 16.29 3.81
N VAL A 179 8.94 15.69 2.62
CA VAL A 179 8.48 16.37 1.40
C VAL A 179 7.02 16.82 1.55
N ASP A 180 6.14 15.99 2.12
CA ASP A 180 4.74 16.36 2.33
C ASP A 180 4.58 17.48 3.37
N TRP A 181 5.30 17.40 4.48
CA TRP A 181 5.33 18.46 5.49
C TRP A 181 5.85 19.78 4.91
N ALA A 182 6.92 19.74 4.12
CA ALA A 182 7.43 20.92 3.43
C ALA A 182 6.41 21.48 2.44
N GLY A 183 5.74 20.61 1.68
CA GLY A 183 4.68 20.99 0.75
C GLY A 183 3.50 21.65 1.44
N THR A 184 3.07 21.08 2.56
CA THR A 184 1.98 21.60 3.39
C THR A 184 2.34 22.97 3.93
N ILE A 185 3.51 23.14 4.56
CA ILE A 185 3.98 24.42 5.10
C ILE A 185 4.04 25.49 4.01
N LEU A 186 4.67 25.21 2.87
CA LEU A 186 4.77 26.17 1.77
C LEU A 186 3.42 26.47 1.12
N GLY A 187 2.52 25.48 1.07
CA GLY A 187 1.14 25.64 0.61
C GLY A 187 0.35 26.61 1.48
N PHE A 188 0.55 26.56 2.80
CA PHE A 188 -0.03 27.51 3.76
C PHE A 188 0.60 28.91 3.69
N LEU A 189 1.90 29.00 3.39
CA LEU A 189 2.63 30.26 3.29
C LEU A 189 2.39 31.01 1.95
N GLY A 190 1.84 30.36 0.92
CA GLY A 190 1.39 31.03 -0.31
C GLY A 190 0.13 31.90 -0.08
N PRO A 191 -0.41 32.59 -1.11
CA PRO A 191 -1.54 33.51 -0.99
C PRO A 191 -2.88 32.78 -0.72
N ARG A 192 -2.80 31.46 -0.49
CA ARG A 192 -3.87 30.52 -0.24
C ARG A 192 -4.06 30.22 1.24
N GLY A 193 -3.44 30.99 2.14
CA GLY A 193 -3.79 30.99 3.56
C GLY A 193 -5.19 31.55 3.86
N LEU A 194 -5.83 32.33 2.97
CA LEU A 194 -7.03 33.08 3.39
C LEU A 194 -8.38 32.75 2.72
N ILE A 195 -8.55 32.45 1.42
CA ILE A 195 -9.95 32.40 0.86
C ILE A 195 -10.26 31.27 -0.17
N MET A 196 -9.30 30.73 -0.91
CA MET A 196 -9.63 29.91 -2.12
C MET A 196 -9.20 28.44 -2.07
N ALA A 197 -8.69 27.95 -0.93
CA ALA A 197 -8.19 26.58 -0.79
C ALA A 197 -9.27 25.51 -0.99
N GLY A 198 -10.47 25.77 -0.49
CA GLY A 198 -11.60 24.85 -0.55
C GLY A 198 -12.24 24.76 -1.94
N PHE A 199 -12.68 25.87 -2.52
CA PHE A 199 -13.55 25.85 -3.71
C PHE A 199 -12.87 25.31 -4.98
N THR A 200 -11.61 25.69 -5.24
CA THR A 200 -10.93 25.23 -6.48
C THR A 200 -10.33 23.83 -6.38
N LEU A 201 -10.06 23.34 -5.17
CA LEU A 201 -9.71 21.93 -4.95
C LEU A 201 -10.98 21.07 -5.09
N PHE A 202 -12.11 21.54 -4.55
CA PHE A 202 -13.42 20.91 -4.72
C PHE A 202 -13.84 20.82 -6.20
N ASP A 203 -13.72 21.90 -6.99
CA ASP A 203 -14.06 21.91 -8.42
C ASP A 203 -13.17 20.96 -9.26
N LYS A 204 -11.89 20.84 -8.89
CA LYS A 204 -10.96 19.93 -9.59
C LYS A 204 -11.16 18.48 -9.17
N LEU A 205 -11.48 18.22 -7.90
CA LEU A 205 -11.82 16.88 -7.42
C LEU A 205 -13.13 16.39 -8.03
N SER A 206 -14.18 17.22 -8.05
CA SER A 206 -15.51 16.89 -8.58
C SER A 206 -15.46 16.61 -10.09
N THR A 207 -14.70 17.41 -10.86
CA THR A 207 -14.51 17.20 -12.30
C THR A 207 -13.71 15.92 -12.58
N ALA A 208 -12.67 15.62 -11.79
CA ALA A 208 -11.87 14.41 -11.95
C ALA A 208 -12.67 13.14 -11.61
N THR A 209 -13.47 13.16 -10.54
CA THR A 209 -14.34 12.03 -10.18
C THR A 209 -15.42 11.78 -11.23
N PHE A 210 -15.96 12.83 -11.86
CA PHE A 210 -16.96 12.71 -12.93
C PHE A 210 -16.39 12.04 -14.21
N VAL A 211 -15.16 12.39 -14.60
CA VAL A 211 -14.50 11.81 -15.78
C VAL A 211 -14.13 10.34 -15.55
N VAL A 212 -13.64 9.99 -14.35
CA VAL A 212 -13.31 8.60 -13.99
C VAL A 212 -14.56 7.71 -13.97
N ASP A 213 -15.69 8.22 -13.46
CA ASP A 213 -16.96 7.48 -13.45
C ASP A 213 -17.51 7.19 -14.85
N LYS A 214 -17.46 8.18 -15.75
CA LYS A 214 -17.80 8.00 -17.16
C LYS A 214 -16.87 7.00 -17.84
N ALA A 215 -15.56 7.09 -17.62
CA ALA A 215 -14.59 6.19 -18.21
C ALA A 215 -14.80 4.73 -17.77
N LEU A 216 -15.02 4.48 -16.47
CA LEU A 216 -15.28 3.14 -15.95
C LEU A 216 -16.57 2.55 -16.51
N THR A 217 -17.63 3.36 -16.65
CA THR A 217 -18.90 2.95 -17.23
C THR A 217 -18.78 2.59 -18.73
N TYR A 218 -18.00 3.36 -19.50
CA TYR A 218 -17.69 3.04 -20.90
C TYR A 218 -16.83 1.77 -21.03
N THR A 219 -15.86 1.56 -20.13
CA THR A 219 -15.04 0.34 -20.16
C THR A 219 -15.82 -0.91 -19.78
N ALA A 220 -16.79 -0.80 -18.86
CA ALA A 220 -17.67 -1.92 -18.51
C ALA A 220 -18.56 -2.34 -19.69
N THR A 221 -19.17 -1.37 -20.38
CA THR A 221 -20.02 -1.63 -21.56
C THR A 221 -19.24 -2.20 -22.74
N ILE A 222 -18.00 -1.74 -22.97
CA ILE A 222 -17.11 -2.32 -23.99
C ILE A 222 -16.68 -3.75 -23.61
N ALA A 223 -16.38 -4.01 -22.33
CA ALA A 223 -16.02 -5.34 -21.85
C ALA A 223 -17.17 -6.35 -22.01
N GLU A 224 -18.42 -5.95 -21.78
CA GLU A 224 -19.61 -6.76 -22.06
C GLU A 224 -19.78 -7.06 -23.55
N GLN A 225 -19.59 -6.05 -24.42
CA GLN A 225 -19.65 -6.22 -25.88
C GLN A 225 -18.56 -7.16 -26.42
N MET A 226 -17.42 -7.25 -25.73
CA MET A 226 -16.32 -8.17 -26.05
C MET A 226 -16.46 -9.56 -25.40
N GLY A 227 -17.57 -9.82 -24.69
CA GLY A 227 -17.83 -11.10 -24.04
C GLY A 227 -17.00 -11.36 -22.77
N ASN A 228 -16.32 -10.34 -22.23
CA ASN A 228 -15.53 -10.44 -21.01
C ASN A 228 -16.38 -10.03 -19.79
N PHE A 229 -17.32 -10.92 -19.45
CA PHE A 229 -18.31 -10.71 -18.40
C PHE A 229 -17.70 -10.61 -16.99
N GLU A 230 -16.53 -11.21 -16.77
CA GLU A 230 -15.83 -11.16 -15.49
C GLU A 230 -15.25 -9.76 -15.22
N LEU A 231 -14.62 -9.16 -16.23
CA LEU A 231 -14.11 -7.79 -16.13
C LEU A 231 -15.26 -6.78 -15.97
N ALA A 232 -16.33 -6.93 -16.74
CA ALA A 232 -17.51 -6.09 -16.64
C ALA A 232 -18.20 -6.19 -15.26
N SER A 233 -18.32 -7.40 -14.72
CA SER A 233 -18.89 -7.65 -13.40
C SER A 233 -18.04 -7.05 -12.30
N ASN A 234 -16.71 -7.18 -12.38
CA ASN A 234 -15.79 -6.59 -11.41
C ASN A 234 -15.81 -5.06 -11.43
N ILE A 235 -15.84 -4.44 -12.62
CA ILE A 235 -15.98 -2.99 -12.74
C ILE A 235 -17.33 -2.54 -12.18
N SER A 236 -18.42 -3.26 -12.49
CA SER A 236 -19.76 -2.98 -11.97
C SER A 236 -19.87 -3.16 -10.45
N ALA A 237 -19.15 -4.12 -9.86
CA ALA A 237 -19.10 -4.31 -8.41
C ALA A 237 -18.39 -3.15 -7.71
N VAL A 238 -17.32 -2.61 -8.32
CA VAL A 238 -16.59 -1.45 -7.82
C VAL A 238 -17.43 -0.18 -7.95
N THR A 239 -18.07 0.07 -9.10
CA THR A 239 -18.87 1.28 -9.32
C THR A 239 -20.20 1.29 -8.54
N ASN A 240 -20.79 0.13 -8.26
CA ASN A 240 -21.99 0.03 -7.44
C ASN A 240 -21.72 -0.02 -5.93
N HIS A 241 -20.45 -0.12 -5.52
CA HIS A 241 -20.10 -0.20 -4.10
C HIS A 241 -20.54 1.09 -3.37
N PRO A 242 -21.23 1.00 -2.23
CA PRO A 242 -21.78 2.17 -1.54
C PRO A 242 -20.71 3.20 -1.17
N ALA A 243 -19.49 2.76 -0.84
CA ALA A 243 -18.38 3.69 -0.59
C ALA A 243 -17.92 4.46 -1.84
N TYR A 244 -17.92 3.81 -3.01
CA TYR A 244 -17.60 4.46 -4.29
C TYR A 244 -18.71 5.46 -4.65
N ARG A 245 -19.98 5.05 -4.54
CA ARG A 245 -21.14 5.91 -4.81
C ARG A 245 -21.21 7.12 -3.88
N VAL A 246 -20.90 6.98 -2.59
CA VAL A 246 -20.85 8.11 -1.66
C VAL A 246 -19.70 9.06 -2.02
N ALA A 247 -18.55 8.53 -2.42
CA ALA A 247 -17.41 9.33 -2.84
C ALA A 247 -17.64 10.09 -4.16
N THR A 248 -18.37 9.52 -5.12
CA THR A 248 -18.61 10.13 -6.44
C THR A 248 -19.90 10.95 -6.51
N LEU A 249 -21.02 10.48 -5.94
CA LEU A 249 -22.30 11.23 -5.92
C LEU A 249 -22.33 12.33 -4.85
N GLY A 250 -21.65 12.13 -3.72
CA GLY A 250 -21.54 13.15 -2.67
C GLY A 250 -20.76 14.39 -3.10
N MET A 251 -19.88 14.26 -4.10
CA MET A 251 -19.11 15.38 -4.67
C MET A 251 -19.74 15.97 -5.94
N GLY A 252 -20.72 15.29 -6.56
CA GLY A 252 -21.41 15.74 -7.77
C GLY A 252 -22.79 16.38 -7.56
N ALA A 253 -23.36 16.32 -6.35
CA ALA A 253 -24.75 16.75 -6.08
C ALA A 253 -24.91 18.23 -5.65
N THR A 254 -23.87 19.04 -5.77
CA THR A 254 -23.94 20.50 -5.55
C THR A 254 -23.37 21.22 -6.76
N GLY A 255 -24.06 21.09 -7.89
CA GLY A 255 -24.06 22.09 -8.95
C GLY A 255 -25.19 23.07 -8.72
#